data_AF-A0AAU5ZHG1-F1
#
_entry.id   AF-A0AAU5ZHG1-F1
#
_cell.length_a   1.000
_cell.length_b   1.000
_cell.length_c   1.000
_cell.angle_alpha   90.00
_cell.angle_beta   90.00
_cell.angle_gamma   90.00
#
_symmetry.space_group_name_H-M   'P 1'
#
loop_
_entity.id
_entity.type
_entity.pdbx_description
1 polymer ?
#
loop_
_entity_poly.entity_id
_entity_poly.type
_entity_poly.pdbx_seq_one_letter_code
_entity_poly.pdbx_strand_id
1 'polypeptide(L)' 'MEHSQYTPPQPTADDAASPRSTRAERQARSDWLITELGRLAAAADDPQEQAGLRRTADSLVRLAIAFRS' A
#
# COMPACT_ATOMS: atom_id res chain seq x y z
N MET A 1 39.90 -25.11 28.66
CA MET A 1 38.45 -24.91 28.55
C MET A 1 38.28 -23.59 27.80
N GLU A 2 38.22 -23.69 26.49
CA GLU A 2 38.23 -22.53 25.60
C GLU A 2 36.86 -21.86 25.63
N HIS A 3 36.85 -20.56 25.90
CA HIS A 3 35.64 -19.75 25.94
C HIS A 3 35.12 -19.59 24.50
N SER A 4 34.09 -20.36 24.15
CA SER A 4 33.31 -20.19 22.93
C SER A 4 32.75 -18.77 22.88
N GLN A 5 33.36 -17.92 22.05
CA GLN A 5 32.78 -16.63 21.70
C GLN A 5 31.52 -16.88 20.87
N TYR A 6 30.36 -16.73 21.50
CA TYR A 6 29.09 -16.62 20.79
C TYR A 6 29.04 -15.24 20.15
N THR A 7 29.40 -15.14 18.87
CA THR A 7 29.09 -13.98 18.04
C THR A 7 27.65 -14.16 17.55
N PRO A 8 26.68 -13.35 18.01
CA PRO A 8 25.35 -13.38 17.43
C PRO A 8 25.44 -12.98 15.95
N PRO A 9 24.70 -13.63 15.03
CA PRO A 9 24.61 -13.16 13.66
C PRO A 9 24.00 -11.75 13.69
N GLN A 10 24.79 -10.75 13.30
CA GLN A 10 24.23 -9.44 12.98
C GLN A 10 23.15 -9.65 11.92
N PRO A 11 21.94 -9.09 12.09
CA PRO A 11 20.98 -9.04 11.01
C PRO A 11 21.67 -8.31 9.85
N THR A 12 21.86 -9.00 8.74
CA THR A 12 22.29 -8.41 7.48
C THR A 12 21.38 -7.23 7.22
N ALA A 13 21.98 -6.05 7.03
CA ALA A 13 21.31 -4.78 6.78
C ALA A 13 20.64 -4.73 5.39
N ASP A 14 19.94 -5.81 5.03
CA ASP A 14 19.26 -6.00 3.75
C ASP A 14 17.74 -5.78 3.87
N ASP A 15 17.17 -5.73 5.08
CA ASP A 15 15.72 -5.71 5.30
C ASP A 15 15.16 -4.42 5.93
N ALA A 16 15.95 -3.35 5.99
CA ALA A 16 15.57 -2.13 6.72
C ALA A 16 15.39 -0.86 5.87
N ALA A 17 15.45 -0.95 4.54
CA ALA A 17 15.26 0.24 3.70
C ALA A 17 14.70 -0.10 2.32
N SER A 18 13.39 -0.41 2.24
CA SER A 18 12.68 -0.02 1.01
C SER A 18 12.79 1.51 0.91
N PRO A 19 13.53 2.03 -0.09
CA PRO A 19 13.78 3.46 -0.17
C PRO A 19 12.44 4.16 -0.38
N ARG A 20 12.09 5.05 0.55
CA ARG A 20 11.00 6.05 0.51
C ARG A 20 10.24 6.02 -0.82
N SER A 21 9.17 5.21 -0.90
CA SER A 21 8.37 5.09 -2.13
C SER A 21 8.09 6.49 -2.65
N THR A 22 8.51 6.77 -3.88
CA THR A 22 8.54 8.15 -4.38
C THR A 22 7.12 8.72 -4.41
N ARG A 23 6.98 10.05 -4.36
CA ARG A 23 5.64 10.67 -4.49
C ARG A 23 4.92 10.22 -5.77
N ALA A 24 5.68 10.02 -6.85
CA ALA A 24 5.19 9.47 -8.11
C ALA A 24 4.69 8.03 -7.98
N GLU A 25 5.43 7.14 -7.32
CA GLU A 25 4.98 5.75 -7.07
C GLU A 25 3.74 5.69 -6.18
N ARG A 26 3.67 6.53 -5.14
CA ARG A 26 2.50 6.59 -4.27
C ARG A 26 1.27 7.04 -5.07
N GLN A 27 1.43 8.03 -5.94
CA GLN A 27 0.36 8.48 -6.83
C GLN A 27 -0.06 7.36 -7.79
N ALA A 28 0.89 6.70 -8.46
CA ALA A 28 0.60 5.61 -9.38
C ALA A 28 -0.13 4.44 -8.69
N ARG A 29 0.27 4.11 -7.44
CA ARG A 29 -0.39 3.08 -6.63
C ARG A 29 -1.82 3.49 -6.26
N SER A 30 -2.04 4.74 -5.87
CA SER A 30 -3.39 5.25 -5.60
C SER A 30 -4.27 5.24 -6.84
N ASP A 31 -3.77 5.68 -8.00
CA ASP A 31 -4.52 5.71 -9.25
C ASP A 31 -4.90 4.29 -9.71
N TRP A 32 -3.98 3.33 -9.56
CA TRP A 32 -4.26 1.92 -9.83
C TRP A 32 -5.34 1.38 -8.89
N LEU A 33 -5.26 1.63 -7.59
CA LEU A 33 -6.26 1.18 -6.61
C LEU A 33 -7.66 1.76 -6.87
N ILE A 34 -7.74 3.05 -7.23
CA ILE A 34 -9.01 3.70 -7.56
C ILE A 34 -9.66 3.03 -8.77
N THR A 35 -8.85 2.72 -9.79
CA THR A 35 -9.31 2.01 -11.00
C THR A 35 -9.78 0.59 -10.68
N GLU A 36 -9.02 -0.13 -9.85
CA GLU A 36 -9.33 -1.49 -9.40
C GLU A 36 -10.67 -1.54 -8.66
N LEU A 37 -10.87 -0.64 -7.69
CA LEU A 37 -12.11 -0.55 -6.92
C LEU A 37 -13.31 -0.21 -7.80
N GLY A 38 -13.12 0.65 -8.80
CA GLY A 38 -14.16 0.93 -9.81
C GLY A 38 -14.55 -0.32 -10.60
N ARG A 39 -13.58 -1.14 -10.99
CA ARG A 39 -13.84 -2.41 -11.69
C ARG A 39 -14.54 -3.42 -10.81
N LEU A 40 -14.09 -3.59 -9.57
CA LEU A 40 -14.74 -4.49 -8.60
C LEU A 40 -16.17 -4.03 -8.33
N ALA A 41 -16.41 -2.73 -8.17
CA ALA A 41 -17.75 -2.18 -7.99
C ALA A 41 -18.66 -2.35 -9.20
N ALA A 42 -18.10 -2.48 -10.42
CA ALA A 42 -18.87 -2.77 -11.62
C ALA A 42 -19.18 -4.28 -11.77
N ALA A 43 -18.33 -5.13 -11.19
CA ALA A 43 -18.46 -6.58 -11.23
C ALA A 43 -19.24 -7.17 -10.04
N ALA A 44 -19.41 -6.41 -8.96
CA ALA A 44 -20.14 -6.87 -7.77
C ALA A 44 -21.65 -6.96 -8.05
N ASP A 45 -22.26 -8.09 -7.73
CA ASP A 45 -23.71 -8.32 -7.88
C ASP A 45 -24.53 -7.68 -6.74
N ASP A 46 -23.94 -7.56 -5.55
CA ASP A 46 -24.60 -6.99 -4.37
C ASP A 46 -24.57 -5.45 -4.41
N PRO A 47 -25.74 -4.77 -4.39
CA PRO A 47 -25.78 -3.31 -4.45
C PRO A 47 -25.15 -2.60 -3.24
N GLN A 48 -25.13 -3.23 -2.06
CA GLN A 48 -24.41 -2.73 -0.88
C GLN A 48 -22.90 -2.83 -1.07
N GLU A 49 -22.42 -3.94 -1.64
CA GLU A 49 -21.00 -4.10 -1.95
C GLU A 49 -20.55 -3.08 -3.00
N GLN A 50 -21.32 -2.90 -4.08
CA GLN A 50 -21.06 -1.85 -5.07
C GLN A 50 -20.93 -0.47 -4.43
N ALA A 51 -21.87 -0.11 -3.54
CA ALA A 51 -21.86 1.17 -2.84
C ALA A 51 -20.63 1.32 -1.91
N GLY A 52 -20.26 0.25 -1.19
CA GLY A 52 -19.10 0.23 -0.31
C GLY A 52 -17.78 0.42 -1.07
N LEU A 53 -17.61 -0.28 -2.19
CA LEU A 53 -16.44 -0.18 -3.06
C LEU A 53 -16.32 1.22 -3.68
N ARG A 54 -17.42 1.78 -4.18
CA ARG A 54 -17.46 3.16 -4.71
C ARG A 54 -17.09 4.20 -3.65
N ARG A 55 -17.61 4.05 -2.43
CA ARG A 55 -17.30 4.97 -1.32
C ARG A 55 -15.83 4.89 -0.92
N THR A 56 -15.25 3.69 -0.94
CA THR A 56 -13.83 3.47 -0.68
C THR A 56 -12.98 4.13 -1.75
N ALA A 57 -13.34 3.98 -3.03
CA ALA A 57 -12.66 4.65 -4.14
C ALA A 57 -12.69 6.18 -4.01
N ASP A 58 -13.85 6.77 -3.70
CA ASP A 58 -13.98 8.23 -3.47
C ASP A 58 -13.10 8.72 -2.31
N SER A 59 -13.04 7.93 -1.23
CA SER A 59 -12.21 8.27 -0.06
C SER A 59 -10.72 8.26 -0.42
N LEU A 60 -10.27 7.31 -1.25
CA LEU A 60 -8.89 7.27 -1.76
C LEU A 60 -8.57 8.42 -2.72
N VAL A 61 -9.52 8.82 -3.57
CA VAL A 61 -9.36 10.01 -4.43
C VAL A 61 -9.13 11.26 -3.57
N ARG A 62 -9.98 11.48 -2.56
CA ARG A 62 -9.83 12.63 -1.64
C ARG A 62 -8.49 12.61 -0.91
N LEU A 63 -8.06 11.43 -0.46
CA LEU A 63 -6.77 11.26 0.20
C LEU A 63 -5.59 11.57 -0.73
N ALA A 64 -5.62 11.05 -1.96
CA ALA A 64 -4.59 11.30 -2.96
C ALA A 64 -4.50 12.79 -3.32
N ILE A 65 -5.64 13.46 -3.45
CA ILE A 65 -5.71 14.92 -3.66
C ILE A 65 -5.09 15.68 -2.49
N ALA A 66 -5.43 15.32 -1.24
CA ALA A 66 -4.89 15.98 -0.05
C ALA A 66 -3.35 15.91 0.00
N PHE A 67 -2.77 14.75 -0.33
CA PHE A 67 -1.32 14.55 -0.37
C PHE A 67 -0.61 15.11 -1.62
N ARG A 68 -1.39 15.66 -2.58
CA ARG A 68 -0.85 16.35 -3.76
C ARG A 68 -0.50 17.82 -3.48
N SER A 69 -0.94 18.36 -2.35
CA SER A 69 -0.66 19.73 -1.92
C SER A 69 0.80 19.92 -1.51
#